data_AF-A0A9J6H2E8-F1
#
_entry.id   AF-A0A9J6H2E8-F1
#
_cell.length_a   1.000
_cell.length_b   1.000
_cell.length_c   1.000
_cell.angle_alpha   90.00
_cell.angle_beta   90.00
_cell.angle_gamma   90.00
#
_symmetry.space_group_name_H-M   'P 1'
#
loop_
_entity.id
_entity.type
_entity.pdbx_description
1 polymer ?
#
loop_
_entity_poly.entity_id
_entity_poly.type
_entity_poly.pdbx_seq_one_letter_code
_entity_poly.pdbx_strand_id
1 'polypeptide(L)'
;MHYLFLRDFVLRGTYTGCSAVAAALALPPDGQVVALDLHETLVNVGRPLWKEAGVEDKIQLRLGEAIESLDELLREGQAGTFDFVFIDADKEHYDEYYERSLLLVRRNGLIVIDNVLWRGTVYDPSDHSSESVALRAFNTKLHQDERVDICLLPLADGVTFARKK
;
A
#
# COMPACT_ATOMS: atom_id res chain seq x y z
N MET A 1 20.10 10.46 15.56
CA MET A 1 19.13 10.88 14.53
C MET A 1 18.66 9.61 13.83
N HIS A 2 17.57 8.99 14.32
CA HIS A 2 17.09 7.72 13.79
C HIS A 2 16.20 8.00 12.59
N TYR A 3 16.76 7.89 11.39
CA TYR A 3 15.99 7.92 10.16
C TYR A 3 15.06 6.70 10.15
N LEU A 4 13.81 6.91 9.79
CA LEU A 4 12.78 5.89 9.68
C LEU A 4 13.16 4.96 8.51
N PHE A 5 13.96 3.93 8.79
CA PHE A 5 14.25 2.89 7.81
C PHE A 5 13.02 1.99 7.73
N LEU A 6 12.25 2.14 6.65
CA LEU A 6 11.25 1.18 6.24
C LEU A 6 11.97 -0.14 5.96
N ARG A 7 11.46 -1.28 6.42
CA ARG A 7 12.07 -2.60 6.17
C ARG A 7 11.19 -3.54 5.38
N ASP A 8 9.86 -3.42 5.47
CA ASP A 8 8.93 -4.26 4.73
C ASP A 8 7.83 -3.40 4.09
N PHE A 9 7.54 -3.63 2.81
CA PHE A 9 6.65 -2.83 1.98
C PHE A 9 5.59 -3.71 1.33
N VAL A 10 4.31 -3.42 1.50
CA VAL A 10 3.26 -4.04 0.68
C VAL A 10 2.88 -3.08 -0.45
N LEU A 11 3.01 -3.54 -1.69
CA LEU A 11 2.46 -2.87 -2.87
C LEU A 11 1.27 -3.65 -3.38
N ARG A 12 0.17 -2.96 -3.59
CA ARG A 12 -0.80 -3.34 -4.61
C ARG A 12 -0.70 -2.30 -5.71
N GLY A 13 -0.67 -2.71 -6.98
CA GLY A 13 -0.53 -1.79 -8.12
C GLY A 13 0.90 -1.66 -8.66
N THR A 14 1.58 -2.78 -8.91
CA THR A 14 2.96 -2.73 -9.43
C THR A 14 3.04 -2.25 -10.87
N TYR A 15 1.98 -2.36 -11.68
CA TYR A 15 1.94 -2.08 -13.14
C TYR A 15 3.22 -2.51 -13.88
N THR A 16 4.25 -1.67 -13.98
CA THR A 16 5.53 -1.98 -14.64
C THR A 16 6.70 -2.31 -13.70
N GLY A 17 6.47 -2.39 -12.40
CA GLY A 17 7.49 -2.66 -11.37
C GLY A 17 8.24 -1.42 -10.87
N CYS A 18 7.96 -0.22 -11.37
CA CYS A 18 8.69 1.01 -11.00
C CYS A 18 8.52 1.40 -9.53
N SER A 19 7.32 1.23 -8.95
CA SER A 19 7.06 1.49 -7.53
C SER A 19 7.83 0.51 -6.62
N ALA A 20 7.92 -0.76 -7.02
CA ALA A 20 8.69 -1.77 -6.31
C ALA A 20 10.20 -1.50 -6.37
N VAL A 21 10.73 -1.08 -7.53
CA VAL A 21 12.13 -0.66 -7.67
C VAL A 21 12.42 0.58 -6.82
N ALA A 22 11.57 1.60 -6.90
CA ALA A 22 11.73 2.82 -6.12
C ALA A 22 11.74 2.53 -4.61
N ALA A 23 10.82 1.67 -4.15
CA ALA A 23 10.80 1.21 -2.78
C ALA A 23 12.08 0.46 -2.41
N ALA A 24 12.45 -0.57 -3.18
CA ALA A 24 13.61 -1.41 -2.86
C ALA A 24 14.96 -0.66 -2.90
N LEU A 25 15.09 0.37 -3.74
CA LEU A 25 16.23 1.28 -3.77
C LEU A 25 16.30 2.20 -2.54
N ALA A 26 15.14 2.58 -1.97
CA ALA A 26 15.07 3.39 -0.75
C ALA A 26 15.31 2.57 0.53
N LEU A 27 15.16 1.24 0.46
CA LEU A 27 15.37 0.35 1.58
C LEU A 27 16.87 0.14 1.90
N PRO A 28 17.22 -0.11 3.18
CA PRO A 28 18.55 -0.55 3.54
C PRO A 28 18.89 -1.90 2.87
N PRO A 29 20.16 -2.35 2.91
CA PRO A 29 20.57 -3.60 2.27
C PRO A 29 19.79 -4.84 2.75
N ASP A 30 19.35 -4.85 4.01
CA ASP A 30 18.57 -5.91 4.65
C ASP A 30 17.04 -5.73 4.54
N GLY A 31 16.58 -4.65 3.89
CA GLY A 31 15.15 -4.41 3.71
C GLY A 31 14.55 -5.29 2.61
N GLN A 32 13.27 -5.60 2.77
CA GLN A 32 12.46 -6.43 1.87
C GLN A 32 11.22 -5.67 1.39
N VAL A 33 10.71 -6.05 0.22
CA VAL A 33 9.48 -5.56 -0.38
C VAL A 33 8.62 -6.77 -0.68
N VAL A 34 7.42 -6.83 -0.12
CA VAL A 34 6.39 -7.79 -0.50
C VAL A 34 5.50 -7.15 -1.57
N ALA A 35 5.74 -7.47 -2.83
CA ALA A 35 4.92 -6.98 -3.93
C ALA A 35 3.72 -7.93 -4.16
N LEU A 36 2.50 -7.40 -4.15
CA LEU A 36 1.27 -8.14 -4.42
C LEU A 36 0.73 -7.74 -5.80
N ASP A 37 0.61 -8.71 -6.70
CA ASP A 37 0.07 -8.47 -8.05
C ASP A 37 -0.80 -9.65 -8.51
N LEU A 38 -1.80 -9.35 -9.33
CA LEU A 38 -2.71 -10.36 -9.89
C LEU A 38 -2.15 -10.95 -11.19
N HIS A 39 -1.41 -10.15 -11.99
CA HIS A 39 -1.06 -10.52 -13.36
C HIS A 39 0.44 -10.82 -13.52
N GLU A 40 0.76 -12.09 -13.73
CA GLU A 40 2.13 -12.56 -14.00
C GLU A 40 2.80 -11.87 -15.21
N THR A 41 2.01 -11.46 -16.20
CA THR A 41 2.51 -10.78 -17.40
C THR A 41 3.18 -9.44 -17.09
N LEU A 42 2.66 -8.71 -16.11
CA LEU A 42 3.19 -7.42 -15.68
C LEU A 42 4.49 -7.58 -14.89
N VAL A 43 4.57 -8.64 -14.07
CA VAL A 43 5.78 -9.03 -13.34
C VAL A 43 6.93 -9.36 -14.28
N ASN A 44 6.65 -10.06 -15.38
CA ASN A 44 7.69 -10.44 -16.34
C ASN A 44 8.31 -9.23 -17.05
N VAL A 45 7.60 -8.09 -17.10
CA VAL A 45 8.15 -6.81 -17.56
C VAL A 45 9.02 -6.15 -16.47
N GLY A 46 8.63 -6.27 -15.20
CA GLY A 46 9.34 -5.65 -14.07
C GLY A 46 10.64 -6.36 -13.67
N ARG A 47 10.70 -7.69 -13.72
CA ARG A 47 11.87 -8.48 -13.29
C ARG A 47 13.20 -8.06 -13.94
N PRO A 48 13.28 -7.85 -15.27
CA PRO A 48 14.50 -7.33 -15.89
C PRO A 48 14.98 -6.02 -15.28
N LEU A 49 14.06 -5.11 -14.94
CA LEU A 49 14.38 -3.83 -14.30
C LEU A 49 14.86 -4.02 -12.86
N TRP A 50 14.30 -4.97 -12.12
CA TRP A 50 14.74 -5.28 -10.75
C TRP A 50 16.17 -5.80 -10.73
N LYS A 51 16.49 -6.66 -11.71
CA LYS A 51 17.82 -7.21 -11.90
C LYS A 51 18.82 -6.14 -12.35
N GLU A 52 18.44 -5.30 -13.30
CA GLU A 52 19.27 -4.18 -13.75
C GLU A 52 19.56 -3.18 -12.63
N ALA A 53 18.58 -2.91 -11.76
CA ALA A 53 18.72 -2.06 -10.59
C ALA A 53 19.44 -2.75 -9.41
N GLY A 54 19.71 -4.06 -9.48
CA GLY A 54 20.39 -4.81 -8.41
C GLY A 54 19.57 -4.96 -7.12
N VAL A 55 18.23 -4.95 -7.22
CA VAL A 55 17.31 -5.02 -6.07
C VAL A 55 16.41 -6.25 -6.07
N GLU A 56 16.58 -7.16 -7.04
CA GLU A 56 15.75 -8.37 -7.17
C GLU A 56 15.70 -9.19 -5.86
N ASP A 57 16.83 -9.33 -5.16
CA ASP A 57 16.92 -10.08 -3.91
C ASP A 57 16.17 -9.43 -2.72
N LYS A 58 15.71 -8.18 -2.87
CA LYS A 58 14.89 -7.49 -1.89
C LYS A 58 13.39 -7.61 -2.18
N ILE A 59 12.99 -8.17 -3.32
CA ILE A 59 11.58 -8.15 -3.75
C ILE A 59 11.01 -9.56 -3.68
N GLN A 60 10.15 -9.80 -2.69
CA GLN A 60 9.30 -10.98 -2.61
C GLN A 60 7.98 -10.70 -3.32
N LEU A 61 7.78 -11.32 -4.49
CA LEU A 61 6.51 -11.24 -5.20
C LEU A 61 5.54 -12.32 -4.72
N ARG A 62 4.27 -11.94 -4.48
CA ARG A 62 3.14 -12.86 -4.33
C ARG A 62 2.13 -12.60 -5.44
N LEU A 63 1.86 -13.64 -6.22
CA LEU A 63 0.87 -13.60 -7.29
C LEU A 63 -0.48 -14.09 -6.78
N GLY A 64 -1.54 -13.34 -7.07
CA GLY A 64 -2.92 -13.68 -6.70
C GLY A 64 -3.68 -12.48 -6.16
N GLU A 65 -4.82 -12.77 -5.55
CA GLU A 65 -5.63 -11.73 -4.91
C GLU A 65 -4.88 -11.11 -3.72
N ALA A 66 -4.85 -9.79 -3.68
CA ALA A 66 -4.08 -9.08 -2.66
C ALA A 66 -4.65 -9.29 -1.26
N ILE A 67 -5.99 -9.37 -1.11
CA ILE A 67 -6.62 -9.68 0.18
C ILE A 67 -6.18 -11.04 0.69
N GLU A 68 -6.18 -12.06 -0.17
CA GLU A 68 -5.72 -13.41 0.21
C GLU A 68 -4.25 -13.39 0.64
N SER A 69 -3.40 -12.67 -0.10
CA SER A 69 -1.98 -12.51 0.24
C SER A 69 -1.77 -11.81 1.58
N LEU A 70 -2.58 -10.80 1.91
CA LEU A 70 -2.54 -10.14 3.22
C LEU A 70 -2.97 -11.08 4.35
N ASP A 71 -4.03 -11.86 4.12
CA ASP A 71 -4.50 -12.86 5.08
C ASP A 71 -3.49 -14.01 5.25
N GLU A 72 -2.73 -14.37 4.21
CA GLU A 72 -1.60 -15.28 4.30
C GLU A 72 -0.46 -14.73 5.15
N LEU A 73 -0.03 -13.49 4.93
CA LEU A 73 0.99 -12.85 5.75
C LEU A 73 0.60 -12.85 7.24
N LEU A 74 -0.67 -12.56 7.54
CA LEU A 74 -1.18 -12.66 8.90
C LEU A 74 -1.08 -14.09 9.46
N ARG A 75 -1.46 -15.11 8.68
CA ARG A 75 -1.33 -16.53 9.05
C ARG A 75 0.11 -16.98 9.24
N GLU A 76 1.04 -16.39 8.49
CA GLU A 76 2.49 -16.61 8.61
C GLU A 76 3.12 -15.91 9.82
N GLY A 77 2.32 -15.21 10.63
CA GLY A 77 2.78 -14.55 11.85
C GLY A 77 3.41 -13.18 11.62
N GLN A 78 3.16 -12.55 10.47
CA GLN A 78 3.68 -11.22 10.14
C GLN A 78 2.85 -10.06 10.74
N ALA A 79 2.03 -10.33 11.75
CA ALA A 79 1.27 -9.29 12.43
C ALA A 79 2.23 -8.33 13.14
N GLY A 80 2.10 -7.04 12.86
CA GLY A 80 2.92 -5.99 13.45
C GLY A 80 4.40 -6.04 13.09
N THR A 81 4.78 -6.66 11.96
CA THR A 81 6.18 -6.72 11.50
C THR A 81 6.52 -5.61 10.51
N PHE A 82 5.55 -5.17 9.69
CA PHE A 82 5.79 -4.22 8.61
C PHE A 82 6.00 -2.78 9.12
N ASP A 83 6.98 -2.08 8.57
CA ASP A 83 7.17 -0.64 8.82
C ASP A 83 6.24 0.23 7.98
N PHE A 84 5.92 -0.22 6.77
CA PHE A 84 5.20 0.57 5.78
C PHE A 84 4.26 -0.27 4.91
N VAL A 85 3.10 0.27 4.55
CA VAL A 85 2.21 -0.30 3.54
C VAL A 85 1.76 0.77 2.56
N PHE A 86 1.83 0.49 1.24
CA PHE A 86 1.28 1.34 0.18
C PHE A 86 0.02 0.71 -0.42
N ILE A 87 -1.10 1.42 -0.36
CA ILE A 87 -2.37 0.98 -0.91
C ILE A 87 -2.68 1.81 -2.16
N ASP A 88 -2.48 1.23 -3.34
CA ASP A 88 -2.88 1.81 -4.64
C ASP A 88 -3.50 0.74 -5.55
N ALA A 89 -4.81 0.58 -5.47
CA ALA A 89 -5.47 -0.50 -6.18
C ALA A 89 -6.94 -0.21 -6.43
N ASP A 90 -7.76 -1.25 -6.65
CA ASP A 90 -9.20 -1.03 -6.76
C ASP A 90 -9.77 -0.44 -5.47
N LYS A 91 -10.65 0.54 -5.65
CA LYS A 91 -11.09 1.45 -4.60
C LYS A 91 -12.19 0.85 -3.74
N GLU A 92 -12.91 -0.13 -4.28
CA GLU A 92 -14.01 -0.83 -3.60
C GLU A 92 -13.51 -1.62 -2.38
N HIS A 93 -12.30 -2.17 -2.45
CA HIS A 93 -11.72 -2.97 -1.37
C HIS A 93 -10.72 -2.19 -0.49
N TYR A 94 -10.63 -0.85 -0.60
CA TYR A 94 -9.72 -0.02 0.22
C TYR A 94 -9.89 -0.23 1.71
N ASP A 95 -11.12 -0.37 2.18
CA ASP A 95 -11.41 -0.62 3.58
C ASP A 95 -10.78 -1.94 4.07
N GLU A 96 -10.89 -2.95 3.22
CA GLU A 96 -10.36 -4.28 3.50
C GLU A 96 -8.83 -4.29 3.51
N TYR A 97 -8.20 -3.65 2.52
CA TYR A 97 -6.74 -3.47 2.51
C TYR A 97 -6.28 -2.73 3.76
N TYR A 98 -6.96 -1.65 4.13
CA TYR A 98 -6.60 -0.86 5.29
C TYR A 98 -6.67 -1.66 6.59
N GLU A 99 -7.74 -2.42 6.83
CA GLU A 99 -7.87 -3.23 8.05
C GLU A 99 -6.76 -4.29 8.17
N ARG A 100 -6.48 -5.04 7.10
CA ARG A 100 -5.36 -6.01 7.12
C ARG A 100 -4.01 -5.31 7.28
N SER A 101 -3.81 -4.19 6.59
CA SER A 101 -2.59 -3.40 6.69
C SER A 101 -2.36 -2.88 8.10
N LEU A 102 -3.43 -2.49 8.80
CA LEU A 102 -3.35 -2.03 10.17
C LEU A 102 -2.95 -3.16 11.14
N LEU A 103 -3.32 -4.40 10.85
CA LEU A 103 -2.87 -5.57 11.60
C LEU A 103 -1.39 -5.91 11.32
N LEU A 104 -0.97 -5.83 10.06
CA LEU A 104 0.39 -6.14 9.61
C LEU A 104 1.41 -5.08 10.01
N VAL A 105 1.02 -3.80 10.02
CA VAL A 105 1.94 -2.70 10.32
C VAL A 105 2.24 -2.64 11.82
N ARG A 106 3.50 -2.44 12.17
CA ARG A 106 3.93 -2.28 13.56
C ARG A 106 3.41 -0.99 14.17
N ARG A 107 3.48 -0.89 15.50
CA ARG A 107 3.25 0.37 16.21
C ARG A 107 4.19 1.46 15.65
N ASN A 108 3.65 2.66 15.42
CA ASN A 108 4.31 3.78 14.74
C ASN A 108 4.73 3.51 13.29
N GLY A 109 4.29 2.41 12.68
CA GLY A 109 4.42 2.18 11.25
C GLY A 109 3.41 3.01 10.45
N LEU A 110 3.61 3.07 9.15
CA LEU A 110 2.92 4.00 8.26
C LEU A 110 2.15 3.27 7.16
N ILE A 111 0.88 3.59 7.00
CA ILE A 111 0.07 3.16 5.87
C ILE A 111 -0.14 4.40 4.99
N VAL A 112 0.21 4.29 3.71
CA VAL A 112 -0.01 5.35 2.73
C VAL A 112 -1.04 4.87 1.73
N ILE A 113 -2.11 5.65 1.56
CA ILE A 113 -3.23 5.32 0.69
C ILE A 113 -3.28 6.37 -0.43
N ASP A 114 -3.23 5.94 -1.68
CA ASP A 114 -3.23 6.82 -2.85
C ASP A 114 -4.65 7.06 -3.40
N ASN A 115 -4.78 8.11 -4.22
CA ASN A 115 -5.97 8.55 -4.93
C ASN A 115 -7.22 8.77 -4.08
N VAL A 116 -7.06 9.19 -2.83
CA VAL A 116 -8.19 9.38 -1.91
C VAL A 116 -9.10 10.56 -2.28
N LEU A 117 -8.66 11.46 -3.17
CA LEU A 117 -9.49 12.56 -3.68
C LEU A 117 -10.18 12.22 -5.01
N TRP A 118 -9.79 11.14 -5.69
CA TRP A 118 -10.44 10.57 -6.88
C TRP A 118 -10.90 11.59 -7.92
N ARG A 119 -9.98 12.45 -8.37
CA ARG A 119 -10.19 13.54 -9.34
C ARG A 119 -11.26 14.55 -8.91
N GLY A 120 -11.48 14.65 -7.60
CA GLY A 120 -12.50 15.50 -6.99
C GLY A 120 -13.89 14.89 -6.91
N THR A 121 -14.13 13.70 -7.47
CA THR A 121 -15.46 13.05 -7.50
C THR A 121 -15.98 12.68 -6.10
N VAL A 122 -15.08 12.45 -5.14
CA VAL A 122 -15.47 12.25 -3.73
C VAL A 122 -16.16 13.48 -3.12
N TYR A 123 -15.98 14.66 -3.71
CA TYR A 123 -16.63 15.91 -3.32
C TYR A 123 -17.90 16.21 -4.14
N ASP A 124 -18.14 15.48 -5.24
CA ASP A 124 -19.32 15.64 -6.08
C ASP A 124 -20.48 14.77 -5.53
N PRO A 125 -21.55 15.37 -5.00
CA PRO A 125 -22.67 14.60 -4.46
C PRO A 125 -23.52 13.89 -5.53
N SER A 126 -23.36 14.26 -6.81
CA SER A 126 -24.06 13.64 -7.93
C SER A 126 -23.34 12.43 -8.51
N ASP A 127 -22.06 12.23 -8.18
CA ASP A 127 -21.32 11.05 -8.58
C ASP A 127 -21.70 9.86 -7.67
N HIS A 128 -22.26 8.83 -8.29
CA HIS A 128 -22.68 7.59 -7.63
C HIS A 128 -21.92 6.36 -8.16
N SER A 129 -20.73 6.55 -8.77
CA SER A 129 -19.87 5.42 -9.11
C SER A 129 -19.52 4.62 -7.86
N SER A 130 -19.28 3.32 -8.02
CA SER A 130 -18.96 2.45 -6.89
C SER A 130 -17.66 2.88 -6.22
N GLU A 131 -16.68 3.36 -6.99
CA GLU A 131 -15.42 3.89 -6.47
C GLU A 131 -15.62 5.16 -5.64
N SER A 132 -16.40 6.13 -6.13
CA SER A 132 -16.68 7.37 -5.40
C SER A 132 -17.45 7.11 -4.11
N VAL A 133 -18.41 6.18 -4.13
CA VAL A 133 -19.14 5.75 -2.93
C VAL A 133 -18.22 5.06 -1.93
N ALA A 134 -17.39 4.11 -2.39
CA ALA A 134 -16.44 3.40 -1.54
C ALA A 134 -15.42 4.35 -0.91
N LEU A 135 -14.82 5.26 -1.69
CA LEU A 135 -13.84 6.21 -1.19
C LEU A 135 -14.42 7.22 -0.21
N ARG A 136 -15.66 7.70 -0.42
CA ARG A 136 -16.33 8.56 0.57
C ARG A 136 -16.54 7.84 1.89
N ALA A 137 -17.01 6.59 1.85
CA ALA A 137 -17.20 5.78 3.04
C ALA A 137 -15.86 5.52 3.76
N PHE A 138 -14.83 5.13 3.00
CA PHE A 138 -13.49 4.89 3.50
C PHE A 138 -12.86 6.14 4.14
N ASN A 139 -12.87 7.28 3.44
CA ASN A 139 -12.31 8.54 3.95
C ASN A 139 -13.02 9.00 5.23
N THR A 140 -14.34 8.82 5.31
CA THR A 140 -15.12 9.14 6.52
C THR A 140 -14.70 8.26 7.70
N LYS A 141 -14.60 6.95 7.48
CA LYS A 141 -14.14 6.01 8.50
C LYS A 141 -12.72 6.32 8.95
N LEU A 142 -11.79 6.51 8.01
CA LEU A 142 -10.39 6.79 8.30
C LEU A 142 -10.20 8.08 9.09
N HIS A 143 -11.00 9.11 8.81
CA HIS A 143 -11.00 10.36 9.56
C HIS A 143 -11.42 10.19 11.03
N GLN A 144 -12.26 9.20 11.32
CA GLN A 144 -12.79 8.90 12.65
C GLN A 144 -12.00 7.79 13.37
N ASP A 145 -10.99 7.19 12.72
CA ASP A 145 -10.27 6.05 13.28
C ASP A 145 -9.24 6.50 14.33
N GLU A 146 -9.55 6.25 15.59
CA GLU A 146 -8.68 6.62 16.71
C GLU A 146 -7.39 5.80 16.79
N ARG A 147 -7.27 4.68 16.05
CA ARG A 147 -6.07 3.82 16.04
C ARG A 147 -4.89 4.43 15.29
N VAL A 148 -5.14 5.50 14.51
CA VAL A 148 -4.13 6.17 13.67
C VAL A 148 -4.09 7.68 13.89
N ASP A 149 -2.96 8.28 13.56
CA ASP A 149 -2.87 9.71 13.25
C ASP A 149 -2.81 9.87 11.74
N ILE A 150 -3.63 10.76 11.17
CA ILE A 150 -3.74 10.92 9.72
C ILE A 150 -3.24 12.29 9.25
N CYS A 151 -2.68 12.32 8.04
CA CYS A 151 -2.35 13.53 7.29
C CYS A 151 -2.73 13.33 5.82
N LEU A 152 -3.71 14.11 5.35
CA LEU A 152 -4.09 14.15 3.94
C LEU A 152 -3.24 15.20 3.22
N LEU A 153 -2.53 14.78 2.17
CA LEU A 153 -1.77 15.68 1.30
C LEU A 153 -2.47 15.83 -0.06
N PRO A 154 -2.70 17.06 -0.54
CA PRO A 154 -3.23 17.31 -1.88
C PRO A 154 -2.12 17.19 -2.93
N LEU A 155 -1.41 16.06 -2.92
CA LEU A 155 -0.41 15.70 -3.92
C LEU A 155 -1.07 14.74 -4.92
N ALA A 156 -0.88 15.01 -6.22
CA ALA A 156 -1.51 14.24 -7.30
C ALA A 156 -3.03 14.08 -7.08
N ASP A 157 -3.51 12.84 -6.96
CA ASP A 157 -4.94 12.54 -6.77
C ASP A 157 -5.34 12.40 -5.29
N GLY A 158 -4.52 12.96 -4.40
CA GLY A 158 -4.71 12.91 -2.95
C GLY A 158 -4.07 11.68 -2.33
N VAL A 159 -3.20 11.91 -1.34
CA VAL A 159 -2.50 10.84 -0.63
C VAL A 159 -2.75 11.00 0.87
N THR A 160 -3.26 9.95 1.52
CA THR A 160 -3.40 9.93 2.98
C THR A 160 -2.28 9.13 3.62
N PHE A 161 -1.60 9.75 4.56
CA PHE A 161 -0.64 9.12 5.45
C PHE A 161 -1.37 8.77 6.75
N ALA A 162 -1.36 7.50 7.15
CA ALA A 162 -1.98 7.01 8.38
C ALA A 162 -0.92 6.30 9.23
N ARG A 163 -0.50 6.93 10.34
CA ARG A 163 0.49 6.38 11.26
C ARG A 163 -0.21 5.65 12.40
N LYS A 164 0.08 4.36 12.59
CA LYS A 164 -0.49 3.55 13.68
C LYS A 164 0.03 4.00 15.05
N LYS A 165 -0.87 4.22 16.01
CA LYS A 165 -0.55 4.66 17.38
C LYS A 165 0.04 3.57 18.27
#